data_AF-A0A2A5WIT4-F1
#
_entry.id   AF-A0A2A5WIT4-F1
#
_cell.length_a   1.000
_cell.length_b   1.000
_cell.length_c   1.000
_cell.angle_alpha   90.00
_cell.angle_beta   90.00
_cell.angle_gamma   90.00
#
_symmetry.space_group_name_H-M   'P 1'
#
loop_
_entity.id
_entity.type
_entity.pdbx_description
1 polymer ?
#
loop_
_entity_poly.entity_id
_entity_poly.type
_entity_poly.pdbx_seq_one_letter_code
_entity_poly.pdbx_strand_id
1 'polypeptide(L)'
;MADHIVEIRDYTIEAAWFDAYRDWAETLAAPWLRENLDVIDFWVNGGIKAEVSGSNPQVSENGQPNVCWIIRWPSKADRDENFNRIMGSESWREIWAKHPNPGAYLQMNVRFFNPT
;
A
#
# COMPACT_ATOMS: atom_id res chain seq x y z
N MET A 1 -3.51 24.33 -10.49
CA MET A 1 -4.08 23.17 -9.77
C MET A 1 -3.20 22.01 -10.13
N ALA A 2 -2.86 21.13 -9.19
CA ALA A 2 -2.02 19.99 -9.53
C ALA A 2 -2.77 19.07 -10.51
N ASP A 3 -2.11 18.70 -11.61
CA ASP A 3 -2.67 17.86 -12.68
C ASP A 3 -2.62 16.35 -12.32
N HIS A 4 -2.55 16.02 -11.03
CA HIS A 4 -2.46 14.66 -10.54
C HIS A 4 -3.03 14.54 -9.12
N ILE A 5 -3.34 13.30 -8.75
CA ILE A 5 -3.64 12.89 -7.38
C ILE A 5 -2.53 11.99 -6.85
N VAL A 6 -2.43 11.93 -5.52
CA VAL A 6 -1.61 10.96 -4.81
C VAL A 6 -2.51 9.98 -4.07
N GLU A 7 -2.39 8.70 -4.40
CA GLU A 7 -3.00 7.58 -3.68
C GLU A 7 -2.07 7.16 -2.53
N ILE A 8 -2.60 7.12 -1.31
CA ILE A 8 -1.94 6.51 -0.15
C ILE A 8 -2.69 5.24 0.22
N ARG A 9 -1.98 4.11 0.18
CA ARG A 9 -2.50 2.79 0.53
C ARG A 9 -1.85 2.33 1.83
N ASP A 10 -2.66 2.25 2.87
CA ASP A 10 -2.24 1.81 4.18
C ASP A 10 -2.74 0.36 4.41
N TYR A 11 -1.84 -0.55 4.75
CA TYR A 11 -2.21 -1.92 5.15
C TYR A 11 -1.83 -2.18 6.60
N THR A 12 -2.69 -2.94 7.26
CA THR A 12 -2.35 -3.62 8.51
C THR A 12 -2.24 -5.10 8.23
N ILE A 13 -1.01 -5.60 8.17
CA ILE A 13 -0.70 -7.02 8.04
C ILE A 13 -0.61 -7.64 9.44
N GLU A 14 -1.16 -8.83 9.62
CA GLU A 14 -1.06 -9.59 10.86
C GLU A 14 0.40 -9.78 11.29
N ALA A 15 0.68 -9.56 12.57
CA ALA A 15 2.04 -9.55 13.12
C ALA A 15 2.82 -10.85 12.83
N ALA A 16 2.15 -12.00 12.89
CA ALA A 16 2.76 -13.30 12.63
C ALA A 16 3.27 -13.46 11.18
N TRP A 17 2.75 -12.67 10.24
CA TRP A 17 3.08 -12.73 8.82
C TRP A 17 3.86 -11.50 8.33
N PHE A 18 4.05 -10.49 9.17
CA PHE A 18 4.60 -9.20 8.75
C PHE A 18 6.03 -9.29 8.22
N ASP A 19 6.92 -10.06 8.87
CA ASP A 19 8.30 -10.22 8.40
C ASP A 19 8.35 -10.91 7.03
N ALA A 20 7.60 -11.99 6.84
CA ALA A 20 7.51 -12.67 5.55
C ALA A 20 6.89 -11.77 4.47
N TYR A 21 5.88 -10.96 4.83
CA TYR A 21 5.30 -9.96 3.94
C TYR A 21 6.33 -8.92 3.52
N ARG A 22 7.10 -8.36 4.47
CA ARG A 22 8.14 -7.37 4.21
C ARG A 22 9.16 -7.92 3.22
N ASP A 23 9.67 -9.12 3.47
CA ASP A 23 10.67 -9.74 2.62
C ASP A 23 10.13 -9.95 1.20
N TRP A 24 8.90 -10.47 1.04
CA TRP A 24 8.25 -10.59 -0.27
C TRP A 24 8.04 -9.23 -0.93
N ALA A 25 7.61 -8.23 -0.17
CA ALA A 25 7.31 -6.90 -0.67
C ALA A 25 8.57 -6.19 -1.16
N GLU A 26 9.65 -6.25 -0.41
CA GLU A 26 10.92 -5.60 -0.75
C GLU A 26 11.64 -6.30 -1.92
N THR A 27 11.59 -7.63 -1.98
CA THR A 27 12.35 -8.41 -2.97
C THR A 27 11.62 -8.64 -4.29
N LEU A 28 10.28 -8.68 -4.27
CA LEU A 28 9.49 -9.02 -5.47
C LEU A 28 8.47 -7.93 -5.82
N ALA A 29 7.64 -7.51 -4.86
CA ALA A 29 6.51 -6.65 -5.17
C ALA A 29 6.93 -5.21 -5.51
N ALA A 30 7.73 -4.57 -4.65
CA ALA A 30 8.14 -3.18 -4.79
C ALA A 30 8.97 -2.93 -6.06
N PRO A 31 9.94 -3.77 -6.44
CA PRO A 31 10.65 -3.63 -7.71
C PRO A 31 9.69 -3.61 -8.90
N TRP A 32 8.80 -4.60 -9.00
CA TRP A 32 7.86 -4.68 -10.11
C TRP A 32 6.87 -3.51 -10.11
N LEU A 33 6.34 -3.12 -8.94
CA LEU A 33 5.41 -2.00 -8.83
C LEU A 33 6.05 -0.68 -9.27
N ARG A 34 7.32 -0.44 -8.93
CA ARG A 34 8.07 0.74 -9.38
C ARG A 34 8.31 0.77 -10.89
N GLU A 35 8.42 -0.39 -11.53
CA GLU A 35 8.57 -0.48 -12.99
C GLU A 35 7.26 -0.28 -13.74
N ASN A 36 6.11 -0.54 -13.09
CA ASN A 36 4.80 -0.60 -13.75
C ASN A 36 3.83 0.51 -13.29
N LEU A 37 4.17 1.25 -12.23
CA LEU A 37 3.38 2.35 -11.66
C LEU A 37 4.31 3.52 -11.30
N ASP A 38 3.76 4.73 -11.24
CA ASP A 38 4.45 5.91 -10.69
C ASP A 38 4.41 5.86 -9.15
N VAL A 39 5.18 4.94 -8.56
CA VAL A 39 5.34 4.81 -7.11
C VAL A 39 6.25 5.93 -6.62
N ILE A 40 5.70 6.84 -5.81
CA ILE A 40 6.48 7.88 -5.13
C ILE A 40 7.34 7.24 -4.04
N ASP A 41 6.73 6.42 -3.18
CA ASP A 41 7.45 5.73 -2.12
C ASP A 41 6.70 4.49 -1.59
N PHE A 42 7.44 3.66 -0.86
CA PHE A 42 6.98 2.45 -0.18
C PHE A 42 7.66 2.33 1.18
N TRP A 43 6.87 2.29 2.25
CA TRP A 43 7.36 2.18 3.62
C TRP A 43 6.74 1.01 4.35
N VAL A 44 7.53 0.42 5.24
CA VAL A 44 7.11 -0.62 6.19
C VAL A 44 7.45 -0.17 7.60
N ASN A 45 6.69 -0.65 8.58
CA ASN A 45 6.92 -0.32 9.98
C ASN A 45 8.30 -0.81 10.46
N GLY A 46 9.10 0.11 11.02
CA GLY A 46 10.40 -0.16 11.64
C GLY A 46 10.35 -0.54 13.13
N GLY A 47 9.18 -0.89 13.67
CA GLY A 47 9.01 -1.21 15.10
C GLY A 47 8.93 0.02 16.00
N ILE A 48 8.77 1.22 15.42
CA ILE A 48 8.64 2.47 16.16
C ILE A 48 7.19 2.60 16.62
N LYS A 49 6.98 2.89 17.90
CA LYS A 49 5.64 3.05 18.47
C LYS A 49 4.95 4.25 17.82
N ALA A 50 3.74 4.06 17.31
CA ALA A 50 2.94 5.13 16.77
C ALA A 50 2.48 6.11 17.87
N GLU A 51 2.45 7.39 17.52
CA GLU A 51 1.89 8.45 18.34
C GLU A 51 0.48 8.79 17.83
N VAL A 52 -0.52 8.72 18.72
CA VAL A 52 -1.91 9.02 18.39
C VAL A 52 -2.43 10.06 19.37
N SER A 53 -2.84 11.22 18.86
CA SER A 53 -3.26 12.37 19.65
C SER A 53 -4.39 13.14 18.95
N GLY A 54 -4.95 14.16 19.61
CA GLY A 54 -6.06 14.97 19.11
C GLY A 54 -7.22 15.05 20.11
N SER A 55 -8.34 15.67 19.72
CA SER A 55 -9.51 15.84 20.59
C SER A 55 -10.40 14.58 20.68
N ASN A 56 -10.27 13.65 19.74
CA ASN A 56 -11.02 12.38 19.72
C ASN A 56 -10.23 11.28 18.98
N PRO A 57 -9.08 10.82 19.53
CA PRO A 57 -8.30 9.78 18.89
C PRO A 57 -9.05 8.44 18.92
N GLN A 58 -9.11 7.76 17.78
CA GLN A 58 -9.70 6.44 17.64
C GLN A 58 -8.68 5.52 16.98
N VAL A 59 -8.29 4.46 17.70
CA VAL A 59 -7.36 3.44 17.20
C VAL A 59 -8.16 2.19 16.88
N SER A 60 -7.99 1.67 15.67
CA SER A 60 -8.60 0.40 15.25
C SER A 60 -8.15 -0.74 16.17
N GLU A 61 -8.99 -1.75 16.39
CA GLU A 61 -8.60 -2.98 17.10
C GLU A 61 -7.45 -3.70 16.39
N ASN A 62 -7.33 -3.51 15.07
CA ASN A 62 -6.21 -4.00 14.26
C ASN A 62 -4.90 -3.23 14.49
N GLY A 63 -4.92 -2.16 15.29
CA GLY A 63 -3.79 -1.27 15.52
C GLY A 63 -3.59 -0.25 14.39
N GLN A 64 -2.34 0.20 14.23
CA GLN A 64 -1.96 1.16 13.19
C GLN A 64 -1.44 0.41 11.94
N PRO A 65 -1.58 1.00 10.73
CA PRO A 65 -0.99 0.44 9.53
C PRO A 65 0.51 0.20 9.69
N ASN A 66 0.97 -0.93 9.16
CA ASN A 66 2.38 -1.32 9.17
C ASN A 66 3.01 -1.40 7.77
N VAL A 67 2.24 -1.06 6.73
CA VAL A 67 2.69 -0.94 5.35
C VAL A 67 2.04 0.29 4.72
N CYS A 68 2.79 1.07 3.95
CA CYS A 68 2.31 2.24 3.22
C CYS A 68 2.85 2.24 1.79
N TRP A 69 1.97 2.40 0.80
CA TRP A 69 2.33 2.70 -0.58
C TRP A 69 1.84 4.09 -0.97
N ILE A 70 2.66 4.83 -1.68
CA ILE A 70 2.35 6.17 -2.17
C ILE A 70 2.50 6.16 -3.69
N ILE A 71 1.40 6.39 -4.41
CA ILE A 71 1.35 6.22 -5.88
C ILE A 71 0.76 7.49 -6.50
N ARG A 72 1.41 8.03 -7.52
CA ARG A 72 0.87 9.16 -8.29
C ARG A 72 -0.03 8.65 -9.41
N TRP A 73 -1.14 9.34 -9.62
CA TRP A 73 -2.01 9.13 -10.77
C TRP A 73 -2.40 10.44 -11.44
N PRO A 74 -2.52 10.50 -12.78
CA PRO A 74 -3.03 11.68 -13.48
C PRO A 74 -4.41 12.12 -12.99
N SER A 75 -5.28 11.17 -12.65
CA SER A 75 -6.61 11.45 -12.09
C SER A 75 -7.20 10.22 -11.41
N LYS A 76 -8.31 10.39 -10.69
CA LYS A 76 -9.03 9.26 -10.10
C LYS A 76 -9.64 8.33 -11.16
N ALA A 77 -10.09 8.90 -12.29
CA ALA A 77 -10.62 8.12 -13.41
C ALA A 77 -9.54 7.24 -14.04
N ASP A 78 -8.36 7.82 -14.32
CA ASP A 78 -7.21 7.08 -14.84
C ASP A 78 -6.77 5.98 -13.88
N ARG A 79 -6.71 6.30 -12.58
CA ARG A 79 -6.41 5.33 -11.52
C ARG A 79 -7.37 4.15 -11.55
N ASP A 80 -8.68 4.37 -11.64
CA ASP A 80 -9.66 3.28 -11.56
C ASP A 80 -9.64 2.38 -12.80
N GLU A 81 -9.40 2.96 -13.98
CA GLU A 81 -9.24 2.22 -15.23
C GLU A 81 -7.95 1.39 -15.24
N ASN A 82 -6.82 2.02 -14.92
CA ASN A 82 -5.51 1.41 -15.08
C ASN A 82 -5.09 0.50 -13.92
N PHE A 83 -5.46 0.82 -12.68
CA PHE A 83 -5.01 0.02 -11.52
C PHE A 83 -5.46 -1.45 -11.64
N ASN A 84 -6.73 -1.68 -11.98
CA ASN A 84 -7.25 -3.04 -12.14
C ASN A 84 -6.60 -3.78 -13.31
N ARG A 85 -6.32 -3.07 -14.41
CA ARG A 85 -5.62 -3.65 -15.57
C ARG A 85 -4.20 -4.09 -15.21
N ILE A 86 -3.45 -3.25 -14.49
CA ILE A 86 -2.06 -3.51 -14.10
C ILE A 86 -2.01 -4.64 -13.06
N MET A 87 -2.85 -4.58 -12.02
CA MET A 87 -2.97 -5.64 -11.00
C MET A 87 -3.61 -6.93 -11.54
N GLY A 88 -4.24 -6.90 -12.71
CA GLY A 88 -4.77 -8.09 -13.40
C GLY A 88 -3.78 -8.76 -14.35
N SER A 89 -2.61 -8.15 -14.58
CA SER A 89 -1.60 -8.65 -15.53
C SER A 89 -1.01 -9.99 -15.09
N GLU A 90 -0.58 -10.79 -16.06
CA GLU A 90 0.04 -12.10 -15.81
C GLU A 90 1.31 -11.98 -14.96
N SER A 91 2.16 -11.00 -15.27
CA SER A 91 3.41 -10.76 -14.52
C SER A 91 3.15 -10.36 -13.06
N TRP A 92 2.12 -9.56 -12.79
CA TRP A 92 1.74 -9.29 -11.39
C TRP A 92 1.20 -10.55 -10.70
N ARG A 93 0.37 -11.34 -11.39
CA ARG A 93 -0.19 -12.58 -10.84
C ARG A 93 0.90 -13.57 -10.44
N GLU A 94 2.00 -13.66 -11.19
CA GLU A 94 3.15 -14.50 -10.84
C GLU A 94 3.88 -14.02 -9.56
N ILE A 95 3.98 -12.71 -9.35
CA ILE A 95 4.54 -12.13 -8.13
C ILE A 95 3.59 -12.37 -6.96
N TRP A 96 2.30 -12.14 -7.17
CA TRP A 96 1.24 -12.34 -6.19
C TRP A 96 1.10 -13.80 -5.76
N ALA A 97 1.33 -14.76 -6.67
CA ALA A 97 1.32 -16.19 -6.36
C ALA A 97 2.39 -16.59 -5.33
N LYS A 98 3.42 -15.76 -5.15
CA LYS A 98 4.49 -15.94 -4.15
C LYS A 98 4.21 -15.19 -2.84
N HIS A 99 3.05 -14.51 -2.73
CA HIS A 99 2.67 -13.80 -1.51
C HIS A 99 2.55 -14.79 -0.34
N PRO A 100 3.15 -14.49 0.84
CA PRO A 100 3.27 -15.47 1.92
C PRO A 100 1.92 -15.89 2.52
N ASN A 101 0.98 -14.94 2.66
CA ASN A 101 -0.38 -15.24 3.11
C ASN A 101 -1.39 -14.14 2.72
N PRO A 102 -2.20 -14.33 1.65
CA PRO A 102 -3.23 -13.36 1.25
C PRO A 102 -4.30 -13.09 2.32
N GLY A 103 -4.46 -13.97 3.31
CA GLY A 103 -5.40 -13.78 4.43
C GLY A 103 -4.87 -12.92 5.56
N ALA A 104 -3.58 -12.51 5.54
CA ALA A 104 -2.97 -11.73 6.61
C ALA A 104 -3.33 -10.24 6.60
N TYR A 105 -4.08 -9.76 5.60
CA TYR A 105 -4.52 -8.37 5.51
C TYR A 105 -5.69 -8.14 6.48
N LEU A 106 -5.41 -7.61 7.67
CA LEU A 106 -6.43 -7.26 8.66
C LEU A 106 -7.22 -6.02 8.27
N GLN A 107 -6.56 -5.07 7.60
CA GLN A 107 -7.19 -3.87 7.10
C GLN A 107 -6.44 -3.33 5.87
N MET A 108 -7.20 -2.84 4.89
CA MET A 108 -6.68 -2.11 3.74
C MET A 108 -7.43 -0.79 3.60
N ASN A 109 -6.71 0.32 3.66
CA ASN A 109 -7.27 1.65 3.50
C ASN A 109 -6.63 2.33 2.28
N VAL A 110 -7.44 3.06 1.51
CA VAL A 110 -6.97 3.82 0.35
C VAL A 110 -7.51 5.24 0.45
N ARG A 111 -6.60 6.20 0.40
CA ARG A 111 -6.92 7.64 0.46
C ARG A 111 -6.33 8.34 -0.75
N PHE A 112 -6.97 9.42 -1.17
CA PHE A 112 -6.53 10.21 -2.32
C PHE A 112 -6.38 11.67 -1.92
N PHE A 113 -5.27 12.28 -2.31
CA PHE A 113 -4.92 13.65 -1.98
C PHE A 113 -4.63 14.44 -3.26
N ASN A 114 -5.02 15.71 -3.27
CA ASN A 114 -4.58 16.67 -4.27
C ASN A 114 -3.33 17.37 -3.73
N PRO A 115 -2.21 17.39 -4.46
CA PRO A 115 -1.07 18.24 -4.13
C PRO A 115 -1.50 19.70 -4.13
N THR A 116 -1.04 20.46 -3.14
CA THR A 116 -1.25 21.91 -3.02
C THR A 116 -0.20 22.69 -3.79
#